data_AF-A0AAV4PNF2-F1
#
_entry.id   AF-A0AAV4PNF2-F1
#
_cell.length_a   1.000
_cell.length_b   1.000
_cell.length_c   1.000
_cell.angle_alpha   90.00
_cell.angle_beta   90.00
_cell.angle_gamma   90.00
#
_symmetry.space_group_name_H-M   'P 1'
#
loop_
_entity.id
_entity.type
_entity.pdbx_description
1 polymer ?
#
loop_
_entity_poly.entity_id
_entity_poly.type
_entity_poly.pdbx_seq_one_letter_code
_entity_poly.pdbx_strand_id
1 'polypeptide(L)'
;MQKLSIISLHLPNLDSIIITSIYVPITSDPQLFTLDLESIKQLESNIIMCGDFNAHHQVWKCSANRPRDNQFRKFANQTDIDIIAPTTPTRFVA
;
A
#
# COMPACT_ATOMS: atom_id res chain seq x y z
N MET A 1 -3.25 -8.14 7.40
CA MET A 1 -4.21 -7.75 6.32
C MET A 1 -5.41 -8.68 6.30
N GLN A 2 -6.57 -8.31 5.71
CA GLN A 2 -7.73 -9.24 5.62
C GLN A 2 -7.88 -9.91 4.26
N LYS A 3 -7.57 -9.21 3.16
CA LYS A 3 -7.55 -9.80 1.82
C LYS A 3 -6.28 -9.38 1.10
N LEU A 4 -5.59 -10.35 0.52
CA LEU A 4 -4.40 -10.16 -0.28
C LEU A 4 -4.49 -11.08 -1.50
N SER A 5 -4.28 -10.51 -2.67
CA SER A 5 -4.04 -11.27 -3.90
C SER A 5 -2.77 -10.75 -4.52
N ILE A 6 -1.92 -11.67 -4.97
CA ILE A 6 -0.62 -11.36 -5.58
C ILE A 6 -0.60 -12.04 -6.93
N ILE A 7 -0.21 -11.29 -7.95
CA ILE A 7 0.12 -11.83 -9.27
C ILE A 7 1.57 -11.49 -9.60
N SER A 8 2.25 -12.43 -10.26
CA SER A 8 3.56 -12.19 -10.87
C SER A 8 3.36 -12.07 -12.38
N LEU A 9 3.70 -10.91 -12.92
CA LEU A 9 3.66 -10.64 -14.35
C LEU A 9 5.05 -10.88 -14.94
N HIS A 10 5.15 -11.85 -15.84
CA HIS A 10 6.37 -12.16 -16.57
C HIS A 10 6.27 -11.60 -17.99
N LEU A 11 7.12 -10.62 -18.31
CA LEU A 11 7.24 -10.03 -19.64
C LEU A 11 8.56 -10.48 -20.28
N PRO A 12 8.61 -10.74 -21.60
CA PRO A 12 9.85 -11.14 -22.26
C PRO A 12 10.97 -10.12 -22.06
N ASN A 13 12.15 -10.60 -21.66
CA ASN A 13 13.37 -9.80 -21.45
C ASN A 13 13.27 -8.71 -20.38
N LEU A 14 12.32 -8.82 -19.46
CA LEU A 14 12.18 -7.94 -18.30
C LEU A 14 12.15 -8.77 -17.02
N ASP A 15 12.60 -8.18 -15.93
CA ASP A 15 12.38 -8.73 -14.59
C ASP A 15 10.87 -8.82 -14.31
N SER A 16 10.47 -9.84 -13.54
CA SER A 16 9.07 -10.00 -13.15
C SER A 16 8.57 -8.80 -12.35
N ILE A 17 7.31 -8.44 -12.58
CA ILE A 17 6.63 -7.39 -11.83
C ILE A 17 5.59 -8.04 -10.93
N ILE A 18 5.71 -7.80 -9.63
CA ILE A 18 4.67 -8.20 -8.68
C ILE A 18 3.60 -7.12 -8.63
N ILE A 19 2.34 -7.52 -8.78
CA ILE A 19 1.19 -6.63 -8.61
C ILE A 19 0.31 -7.21 -7.52
N THR A 20 -0.05 -6.38 -6.53
CA THR A 20 -0.86 -6.82 -5.40
C THR A 20 -2.21 -6.11 -5.38
N SER A 21 -3.23 -6.80 -4.87
CA SER A 21 -4.51 -6.21 -4.48
C SER A 21 -4.71 -6.44 -2.99
N ILE A 22 -4.73 -5.37 -2.21
CA ILE A 22 -4.71 -5.40 -0.74
C ILE A 22 -5.98 -4.77 -0.17
N TYR A 23 -6.53 -5.41 0.87
CA TYR A 23 -7.53 -4.79 1.75
C TYR A 23 -7.06 -4.87 3.20
N VAL A 24 -6.91 -3.69 3.81
CA VAL A 24 -6.61 -3.51 5.24
C VAL A 24 -7.85 -2.95 5.92
N PRO A 25 -8.54 -3.73 6.77
CA PRO A 25 -9.64 -3.22 7.57
C PRO A 25 -9.25 -2.04 8.45
N ILE A 26 -10.19 -1.13 8.69
CA ILE A 26 -10.00 0.00 9.62
C ILE A 26 -9.69 -0.46 11.07
N THR A 27 -10.04 -1.70 11.41
CA THR A 27 -9.79 -2.30 12.74
C THR A 27 -8.42 -2.96 12.87
N SER A 28 -7.65 -3.10 11.78
CA SER A 28 -6.32 -3.71 11.83
C SER A 28 -5.31 -2.89 12.64
N ASP A 29 -4.39 -3.58 13.30
CA ASP A 29 -3.24 -2.96 13.95
C ASP A 29 -2.29 -2.35 12.89
N PRO A 30 -1.94 -1.05 13.01
CA PRO A 30 -1.06 -0.39 12.04
C PRO A 30 0.33 -1.01 11.89
N GLN A 31 0.94 -1.49 12.97
CA GLN A 31 2.29 -2.06 12.94
C GLN A 31 2.28 -3.42 12.25
N LEU A 32 1.29 -4.25 12.56
CA LEU A 32 1.19 -5.59 11.98
C LEU A 32 0.99 -5.53 10.47
N PHE A 33 0.11 -4.66 9.97
CA PHE A 33 -0.08 -4.59 8.51
C PHE A 33 1.13 -3.95 7.80
N THR A 34 1.92 -3.08 8.44
CA THR A 34 3.15 -2.58 7.79
C THR A 34 4.24 -3.64 7.70
N LEU A 35 4.37 -4.54 8.69
CA LEU A 35 5.30 -5.69 8.62
C LEU A 35 4.91 -6.67 7.50
N ASP A 36 3.61 -6.89 7.35
CA ASP A 36 3.02 -7.62 6.23
C ASP A 36 3.45 -7.00 4.88
N LEU A 37 3.40 -5.66 4.74
CA LEU A 37 3.82 -4.96 3.52
C LEU A 37 5.34 -5.02 3.29
N GLU A 38 6.16 -4.96 4.35
CA GLU A 38 7.61 -5.17 4.26
C GLU A 38 7.94 -6.55 3.72
N SER A 39 7.23 -7.58 4.22
CA SER A 39 7.39 -8.96 3.75
C SER A 39 7.04 -9.09 2.26
N ILE A 40 6.00 -8.39 1.78
CA ILE A 40 5.64 -8.36 0.36
C ILE A 40 6.70 -7.61 -0.46
N LYS A 41 7.23 -6.49 0.04
CA LYS A 41 8.32 -5.74 -0.64
C LYS A 41 9.60 -6.56 -0.79
N GLN A 42 9.85 -7.50 0.12
CA GLN A 42 11.01 -8.39 0.07
C GLN A 42 10.89 -9.50 -0.98
N LEU A 43 9.70 -9.73 -1.56
CA LEU A 43 9.52 -10.75 -2.60
C LEU A 43 10.25 -10.38 -3.89
N GLU A 44 10.14 -9.13 -4.32
CA GLU A 44 10.74 -8.64 -5.57
C GLU A 44 11.10 -7.15 -5.50
N SER A 45 12.07 -6.75 -6.31
CA SER A 45 12.44 -5.34 -6.44
C SER A 45 11.35 -4.54 -7.15
N ASN A 46 10.76 -5.13 -8.21
CA ASN A 46 9.74 -4.50 -9.05
C ASN A 46 8.34 -4.85 -8.55
N ILE A 47 7.77 -3.98 -7.71
CA ILE A 47 6.46 -4.22 -7.10
C ILE A 47 5.53 -3.02 -7.22
N ILE A 48 4.26 -3.29 -7.52
CA ILE A 48 3.16 -2.33 -7.47
C ILE A 48 2.17 -2.81 -6.42
N MET A 49 2.07 -2.07 -5.32
CA MET A 49 1.09 -2.34 -4.28
C MET A 49 -0.13 -1.45 -4.44
N CYS A 50 -1.30 -2.04 -4.70
CA CYS A 50 -2.55 -1.28 -4.76
C CYS A 50 -3.64 -1.91 -3.90
N GLY A 51 -4.56 -1.08 -3.40
CA GLY A 51 -5.55 -1.56 -2.44
C GLY A 51 -6.25 -0.46 -1.66
N ASP A 52 -7.14 -0.88 -0.79
CA ASP A 52 -7.75 -0.03 0.23
C ASP A 52 -7.09 -0.30 1.59
N PHE A 53 -6.30 0.67 2.02
CA PHE A 53 -5.52 0.61 3.26
C PHE A 53 -6.26 1.18 4.47
N ASN A 54 -7.45 1.79 4.26
CA ASN A 54 -8.16 2.57 5.28
C ASN A 54 -7.23 3.51 6.06
N ALA A 55 -6.34 4.21 5.33
CA ALA A 55 -5.35 5.11 5.87
C ALA A 55 -5.52 6.51 5.25
N HIS A 56 -5.39 7.57 6.06
CA HIS A 56 -5.65 8.96 5.73
C HIS A 56 -4.43 9.86 6.00
N HIS A 57 -3.65 10.19 4.98
CA HIS A 57 -2.54 11.12 5.09
C HIS A 57 -2.63 12.22 4.04
N GLN A 58 -2.17 13.41 4.36
CA GLN A 58 -2.17 14.57 3.47
C GLN A 58 -1.35 14.35 2.18
N VAL A 59 -0.39 13.44 2.20
CA VAL A 59 0.45 13.09 1.05
C VAL A 59 -0.33 12.36 -0.04
N TRP A 60 -1.33 11.58 0.36
CA TRP A 60 -2.34 11.07 -0.55
C TRP A 60 -3.67 11.83 -0.44
N LYS A 61 -3.57 13.14 -0.13
CA LYS A 61 -4.63 14.15 -0.22
C LYS A 61 -5.84 13.93 0.68
N CYS A 62 -5.66 13.28 1.82
CA CYS A 62 -6.67 13.28 2.88
C CYS A 62 -6.65 14.59 3.68
N SER A 63 -7.76 14.92 4.34
CA SER A 63 -7.94 16.18 5.06
C SER A 63 -7.09 16.30 6.35
N ALA A 64 -6.75 15.17 6.98
CA ALA A 64 -5.96 15.13 8.19
C ALA A 64 -5.17 13.82 8.29
N ASN A 65 -4.06 13.84 9.04
CA ASN A 65 -3.26 12.66 9.36
C ASN A 65 -3.78 12.00 10.66
N ARG A 66 -3.79 10.67 10.73
CA ARG A 66 -4.02 9.87 11.94
C ARG A 66 -2.81 8.98 12.25
N PRO A 67 -2.72 8.39 13.47
CA PRO A 67 -1.59 7.57 13.87
C PRO A 67 -1.29 6.38 12.94
N ARG A 68 -2.33 5.72 12.42
CA ARG A 68 -2.22 4.65 11.41
C ARG A 68 -1.43 5.10 10.19
N ASP A 69 -1.68 6.34 9.76
CA ASP A 69 -1.23 6.87 8.48
C ASP A 69 0.22 7.31 8.57
N ASN A 70 0.62 7.78 9.76
CA ASN A 70 2.02 8.04 10.07
C ASN A 70 2.85 6.75 10.06
N GLN A 71 2.30 5.62 10.54
CA GLN A 71 2.99 4.33 10.45
C GLN A 71 3.11 3.87 9.00
N PHE A 72 2.03 3.98 8.22
CA PHE A 72 2.08 3.64 6.80
C PHE A 72 3.07 4.52 6.02
N ARG A 73 3.10 5.83 6.33
CA ARG A 73 4.05 6.76 5.72
C ARG A 73 5.49 6.46 6.14
N LYS A 74 5.71 6.07 7.40
CA LYS A 74 7.02 5.65 7.90
C LYS A 74 7.52 4.42 7.15
N PHE A 75 6.66 3.41 6.97
CA PHE A 75 6.94 2.25 6.13
C PHE A 75 7.38 2.66 4.72
N ALA A 76 6.60 3.50 4.04
CA ALA A 76 6.92 3.93 2.67
C ALA A 76 8.27 4.64 2.58
N ASN A 77 8.57 5.53 3.54
CA ASN A 77 9.86 6.22 3.63
C ASN A 77 11.04 5.27 3.92
N GLN A 78 10.82 4.20 4.67
CA GLN A 78 11.87 3.25 5.06
C GLN A 78 12.15 2.18 4.01
N THR A 79 11.20 1.96 3.09
CA THR A 79 11.25 0.88 2.08
C THR A 79 11.44 1.38 0.64
N ASP A 80 11.71 2.68 0.48
CA ASP A 80 11.91 3.35 -0.81
C ASP A 80 10.73 3.11 -1.78
N ILE A 81 9.51 3.10 -1.23
CA ILE A 81 8.29 2.97 -2.01
C ILE A 81 7.71 4.36 -2.28
N ASP A 82 7.51 4.65 -3.56
CA ASP A 82 6.79 5.83 -3.99
C ASP A 82 5.28 5.69 -3.79
N ILE A 83 4.67 6.70 -3.15
CA ILE A 83 3.22 6.79 -3.01
C ILE A 83 2.63 7.52 -4.22
N ILE A 84 1.86 6.80 -5.02
CA ILE A 84 1.09 7.38 -6.14
C ILE A 84 -0.36 7.56 -5.68
N ALA A 85 -0.78 8.83 -5.53
CA ALA A 85 -2.12 9.17 -5.07
C ALA A 85 -2.92 9.94 -6.14
N PRO A 86 -4.21 9.63 -6.34
CA PRO A 86 -5.05 10.37 -7.26
C PRO A 86 -5.28 11.82 -6.80
N THR A 87 -5.70 12.67 -7.71
CA THR A 87 -6.00 14.09 -7.44
C THR A 87 -7.38 14.32 -6.85
N THR A 88 -8.27 13.33 -6.94
CA THR A 88 -9.64 13.38 -6.44
C THR A 88 -9.86 12.35 -5.33
N PRO A 89 -10.89 12.51 -4.48
CA PRO A 89 -11.26 11.49 -3.49
C PRO A 89 -11.45 10.11 -4.13
N THR A 90 -11.03 9.06 -3.42
CA THR A 90 -11.17 7.67 -3.87
C THR A 90 -12.40 6.97 -3.30
N ARG A 91 -13.00 7.53 -2.24
CA ARG A 91 -14.23 7.04 -1.62
C ARG A 91 -15.32 8.08 -1.76
N PHE A 92 -16.26 7.84 -2.66
CA PHE A 92 -17.47 8.63 -2.79
C PHE A 92 -18.57 8.05 -1.90
N VAL A 93 -19.30 8.91 -1.21
CA VAL A 93 -20.54 8.49 -0.52
C VAL A 93 -21.63 8.48 -1.58
N ALA A 94 -22.23 7.32 -1.81
CA ALA A 94 -23.42 7.19 -2.65
C ALA A 94 -24.66 7.64 -1.89
#